data_AF-A0A366DNV0-F1
#
_entry.id   AF-A0A366DNV0-F1
#
_cell.length_a   1.000
_cell.length_b   1.000
_cell.length_c   1.000
_cell.angle_alpha   90.00
_cell.angle_beta   90.00
_cell.angle_gamma   90.00
#
_symmetry.space_group_name_H-M   'P 1'
#
loop_
_entity.id
_entity.type
_entity.pdbx_description
1 polymer ?
#
loop_
_entity_poly.entity_id
_entity_poly.type
_entity_poly.pdbx_seq_one_letter_code
_entity_poly.pdbx_strand_id
1 'polypeptide(L)'
;MNPYNMMIKLGRLIEQGLDVDEQPKEVFNYFSVMSDFMEGKSVDEFFSVFPPVKRYEDDGTWDYFSTLRLKQKIGKTFTRESFQELLMSHCYENRYLMNLGLAFMSCISNLYEKENGRSVMEEWTLNNELTVYEERKGELLPKLYRIK
;
A
#
# COMPACT_ATOMS: atom_id res chain seq x y z
N MET A 1 -9.74 20.81 4.30
CA MET A 1 -10.26 19.46 4.60
C MET A 1 -9.23 18.76 5.49
N ASN A 2 -9.63 18.07 6.56
CA ASN A 2 -8.67 17.37 7.44
C ASN A 2 -8.25 16.04 6.77
N PRO A 3 -6.96 15.79 6.51
CA PRO A 3 -6.50 14.59 5.82
C PRO A 3 -6.80 13.30 6.59
N TYR A 4 -6.75 13.31 7.93
CA TYR A 4 -7.06 12.15 8.76
C TYR A 4 -8.53 11.71 8.61
N ASN A 5 -9.46 12.67 8.52
CA ASN A 5 -10.87 12.36 8.25
C ASN A 5 -11.08 11.77 6.86
N MET A 6 -10.30 12.22 5.87
CA MET A 6 -10.35 11.66 4.52
C MET A 6 -9.88 10.20 4.51
N MET A 7 -8.76 9.90 5.20
CA MET A 7 -8.24 8.54 5.34
C MET A 7 -9.27 7.60 5.97
N ILE A 8 -9.89 8.02 7.09
CA ILE A 8 -10.90 7.20 7.77
C ILE A 8 -12.13 6.98 6.88
N LYS A 9 -12.60 8.01 6.17
CA LYS A 9 -13.76 7.90 5.28
C LYS A 9 -13.48 6.94 4.13
N LEU A 10 -12.34 7.08 3.46
CA LEU A 10 -11.99 6.21 2.34
C LEU A 10 -11.75 4.77 2.80
N GLY A 11 -11.02 4.57 3.90
CA GLY A 11 -10.82 3.25 4.50
C GLY A 11 -12.13 2.55 4.90
N ARG A 12 -13.14 3.32 5.34
CA ARG A 12 -14.49 2.82 5.60
C ARG A 12 -15.25 2.46 4.32
N LEU A 13 -15.16 3.27 3.28
CA LEU A 13 -15.79 2.96 1.98
C LEU A 13 -15.22 1.67 1.37
N ILE A 14 -13.90 1.48 1.46
CA ILE A 14 -13.22 0.25 1.07
C ILE A 14 -13.77 -0.94 1.86
N GLU A 15 -13.89 -0.81 3.18
CA GLU A 15 -14.48 -1.87 4.02
C GLU A 15 -15.93 -2.18 3.67
N GLN A 16 -16.69 -1.18 3.21
CA GLN A 16 -18.10 -1.31 2.82
C GLN A 16 -18.30 -1.89 1.41
N GLY A 17 -17.21 -2.20 0.68
CA GLY A 17 -17.27 -2.86 -0.61
C GLY A 17 -16.99 -1.96 -1.82
N LEU A 18 -16.33 -0.82 -1.64
CA LEU A 18 -15.73 -0.11 -2.78
C LEU A 18 -14.68 -1.02 -3.42
N ASP A 19 -14.94 -1.47 -4.64
CA ASP A 19 -14.01 -2.27 -5.41
C ASP A 19 -12.89 -1.39 -5.99
N VAL A 20 -11.69 -1.58 -5.46
CA VAL A 20 -10.49 -0.83 -5.84
C VAL A 20 -10.00 -1.24 -7.22
N ASP A 21 -10.30 -2.46 -7.66
CA ASP A 21 -9.80 -3.04 -8.90
C ASP A 21 -10.60 -2.56 -10.12
N GLU A 22 -11.87 -2.20 -9.92
CA GLU A 22 -12.73 -1.58 -10.94
C GLU A 22 -12.28 -0.14 -11.28
N GLN A 23 -11.88 0.65 -10.27
CA GLN A 23 -11.56 2.08 -10.41
C GLN A 23 -10.18 2.45 -9.83
N PRO A 24 -9.09 1.78 -10.24
CA PRO A 24 -7.80 1.94 -9.57
C PRO A 24 -7.19 3.33 -9.77
N LYS A 25 -7.51 4.03 -10.87
CA LYS A 25 -7.01 5.39 -11.14
C LYS A 25 -7.66 6.42 -10.22
N GLU A 26 -8.97 6.34 -10.07
CA GLU A 26 -9.76 7.22 -9.21
C GLU A 26 -9.32 7.06 -7.75
N VAL A 27 -9.19 5.81 -7.30
CA VAL A 27 -8.71 5.50 -5.95
C VAL A 27 -7.26 5.98 -5.77
N PHE A 28 -6.37 5.75 -6.76
CA PHE A 28 -4.99 6.28 -6.75
C PHE A 28 -4.93 7.80 -6.66
N ASN A 29 -5.84 8.52 -7.31
CA ASN A 29 -5.88 9.98 -7.23
C ASN A 29 -6.21 10.46 -5.80
N TYR A 30 -7.11 9.78 -5.08
CA TYR A 30 -7.33 10.08 -3.66
C TYR A 30 -6.07 9.87 -2.82
N PHE A 31 -5.29 8.81 -3.09
CA PHE A 31 -4.00 8.58 -2.44
C PHE A 31 -2.98 9.68 -2.72
N SER A 32 -2.88 10.11 -3.98
CA SER A 32 -2.02 11.22 -4.37
C SER A 32 -2.36 12.48 -3.57
N VAL A 33 -3.64 12.86 -3.54
CA VAL A 33 -4.12 14.06 -2.83
C VAL A 33 -3.89 13.95 -1.31
N MET A 34 -4.11 12.78 -0.71
CA MET A 34 -3.81 12.57 0.71
C MET A 34 -2.32 12.70 0.99
N SER A 35 -1.46 12.17 0.11
CA SER A 35 0.00 12.29 0.26
C SER A 35 0.45 13.74 0.19
N ASP A 36 -0.13 14.54 -0.72
CA ASP A 36 0.12 15.98 -0.82
C ASP A 36 -0.32 16.73 0.44
N PHE A 37 -1.45 16.37 1.04
CA PHE A 37 -1.88 16.99 2.30
C PHE A 37 -1.08 16.58 3.53
N MET A 38 -0.45 15.41 3.48
CA MET A 38 0.39 14.88 4.55
C MET A 38 1.83 15.40 4.48
N GLU A 39 2.29 15.84 3.33
CA GLU A 39 3.61 16.44 3.19
C GLU A 39 3.78 17.63 4.15
N GLY A 40 4.90 17.62 4.89
CA GLY A 40 5.20 18.60 5.93
C GLY A 40 4.41 18.45 7.23
N LYS A 41 3.46 17.51 7.33
CA LYS A 41 2.74 17.25 8.59
C LYS A 41 3.62 16.53 9.60
N SER A 42 3.36 16.78 10.87
CA SER A 42 4.11 16.17 11.97
C SER A 42 3.83 14.68 12.05
N VAL A 43 4.91 13.90 12.12
CA VAL A 43 4.83 12.46 12.35
C VAL A 43 4.29 12.15 13.74
N ASP A 44 4.67 12.95 14.75
CA ASP A 44 4.15 12.82 16.11
C ASP A 44 2.65 13.09 16.19
N GLU A 45 2.17 14.11 15.48
CA GLU A 45 0.73 14.42 15.39
C GLU A 45 -0.04 13.26 14.76
N PHE A 46 0.46 12.69 13.65
CA PHE A 46 -0.16 11.52 13.03
C PHE A 46 -0.26 10.35 14.00
N PHE A 47 0.82 9.99 14.70
CA PHE A 47 0.81 8.87 15.64
C PHE A 47 0.02 9.16 16.93
N SER A 48 -0.30 10.43 17.21
CA SER A 48 -1.25 10.78 18.29
C SER A 48 -2.70 10.45 17.91
N VAL A 49 -3.03 10.51 16.61
CA VAL A 49 -4.36 10.18 16.07
C VAL A 49 -4.46 8.70 15.72
N PHE A 50 -3.39 8.13 15.17
CA PHE A 50 -3.29 6.73 14.77
C PHE A 50 -2.13 6.06 15.52
N PRO A 51 -2.37 5.54 16.74
CA PRO A 51 -1.34 4.97 17.57
C PRO A 51 -0.56 3.85 16.88
N PRO A 52 0.75 3.72 17.17
CA PRO A 52 1.57 2.62 16.68
C PRO A 52 1.08 1.29 17.25
N VAL A 53 1.39 0.19 16.56
CA VAL A 53 1.07 -1.17 17.05
C VAL A 53 1.70 -1.42 18.43
N LYS A 54 0.89 -1.90 19.39
CA LYS A 54 1.32 -2.23 20.76
C LYS A 54 1.58 -3.74 20.93
N ARG A 55 2.27 -4.33 19.97
CA ARG A 55 2.77 -5.71 20.05
C ARG A 55 4.24 -5.67 20.46
N TYR A 56 4.68 -6.57 21.34
CA TYR A 56 6.07 -6.63 21.82
C TYR A 56 6.76 -7.95 21.48
N GLU A 57 6.05 -8.84 20.80
CA GLU A 57 6.56 -10.13 20.33
C GLU A 57 7.22 -9.94 18.96
N ASP A 58 8.38 -10.57 18.79
CA ASP A 58 9.10 -10.63 17.51
C ASP A 58 8.71 -11.92 16.78
N ASP A 59 7.58 -11.85 16.07
CA ASP A 59 6.99 -12.95 15.27
C ASP A 59 7.16 -12.71 13.76
N GLY A 60 8.01 -11.77 13.37
CA GLY A 60 8.17 -11.31 11.99
C GLY A 60 7.08 -10.35 11.52
N THR A 61 6.16 -9.93 12.39
CA THR A 61 5.22 -8.82 12.14
C THR A 61 5.71 -7.51 12.79
N TRP A 62 4.99 -6.41 12.58
CA TRP A 62 5.35 -5.14 13.20
C TRP A 62 5.15 -5.17 14.71
N ASP A 63 6.26 -5.10 15.43
CA ASP A 63 6.28 -4.82 16.86
C ASP A 63 6.40 -3.30 17.14
N TYR A 64 6.17 -2.94 18.40
CA TYR A 64 6.22 -1.57 18.90
C TYR A 64 7.60 -0.93 18.71
N PHE A 65 8.68 -1.64 19.02
CA PHE A 65 10.04 -1.14 18.86
C PHE A 65 10.43 -0.95 17.39
N SER A 66 10.05 -1.89 16.52
CA SER A 66 10.20 -1.75 15.06
C SER A 66 9.44 -0.54 14.54
N THR A 67 8.22 -0.32 15.03
CA THR A 67 7.42 0.86 14.67
C THR A 67 8.08 2.16 15.13
N LEU A 68 8.63 2.20 16.34
CA LEU A 68 9.38 3.37 16.84
C LEU A 68 10.64 3.65 16.01
N ARG A 69 11.36 2.60 15.58
CA ARG A 69 12.51 2.75 14.68
C ARG A 69 12.09 3.33 13.33
N LEU A 70 11.00 2.85 12.74
CA LEU A 70 10.45 3.42 11.49
C LEU A 70 10.08 4.90 11.67
N LYS A 71 9.39 5.23 12.76
CA LYS A 71 9.05 6.61 13.10
C LYS A 71 10.28 7.52 13.16
N GLN A 72 11.37 7.06 13.78
CA GLN A 72 12.65 7.79 13.83
C GLN A 72 13.28 7.95 12.44
N LYS A 73 13.22 6.91 11.59
CA LYS A 73 13.73 6.93 10.21
C LYS A 73 12.99 7.96 9.34
N ILE A 74 11.68 8.08 9.49
CA ILE A 74 10.86 9.08 8.77
C ILE A 74 11.25 10.50 9.20
N GLY A 75 11.51 10.71 10.50
CA GLY A 75 11.90 12.00 11.04
C GLY A 75 10.74 12.79 11.65
N LYS A 76 10.83 14.12 11.63
CA LYS A 76 9.85 15.00 12.31
C LYS A 76 8.59 15.25 11.50
N THR A 77 8.71 15.30 10.18
CA THR A 77 7.64 15.63 9.24
C THR A 77 7.66 14.65 8.08
N PHE A 78 6.50 14.36 7.52
CA PHE A 78 6.40 13.50 6.35
C PHE A 78 6.89 14.19 5.07
N THR A 79 7.64 13.46 4.24
CA THR A 79 7.63 13.64 2.78
C THR A 79 6.51 12.81 2.16
N ARG A 80 6.18 13.07 0.90
CA ARG A 80 5.21 12.28 0.13
C ARG A 80 5.55 10.78 0.13
N GLU A 81 6.80 10.45 -0.14
CA GLU A 81 7.31 9.07 -0.21
C GLU A 81 7.27 8.40 1.17
N SER A 82 7.72 9.10 2.21
CA SER A 82 7.75 8.54 3.57
C SER A 82 6.34 8.25 4.11
N PHE A 83 5.35 9.07 3.73
CA PHE A 83 3.96 8.81 4.08
C PHE A 83 3.40 7.59 3.35
N GLN A 84 3.73 7.43 2.06
CA GLN A 84 3.35 6.25 1.30
C GLN A 84 4.00 4.97 1.84
N GLU A 85 5.30 5.00 2.17
CA GLU A 85 6.01 3.88 2.82
C GLU A 85 5.34 3.52 4.16
N LEU A 86 5.03 4.52 4.98
CA LEU A 86 4.30 4.31 6.23
C LEU A 86 2.94 3.66 5.99
N LEU A 87 2.16 4.16 5.03
CA LEU A 87 0.83 3.64 4.74
C LEU A 87 0.88 2.15 4.34
N MET A 88 1.86 1.74 3.54
CA MET A 88 2.06 0.34 3.14
C MET A 88 2.63 -0.54 4.26
N SER A 89 3.25 0.04 5.30
CA SER A 89 3.87 -0.73 6.38
C SER A 89 2.85 -1.37 7.33
N HIS A 90 1.65 -0.80 7.49
CA HIS A 90 0.66 -1.25 8.47
C HIS A 90 1.11 -1.22 9.95
N CYS A 91 2.09 -0.39 10.31
CA CYS A 91 2.64 -0.31 11.66
C CYS A 91 1.75 0.45 12.68
N TYR A 92 0.44 0.52 12.46
CA TYR A 92 -0.53 1.29 13.26
C TYR A 92 -1.78 0.46 13.58
N GLU A 93 -2.48 0.76 14.68
CA GLU A 93 -3.60 -0.06 15.16
C GLU A 93 -4.92 0.15 14.39
N ASN A 94 -5.02 1.20 13.57
CA ASN A 94 -6.27 1.58 12.94
C ASN A 94 -6.59 0.73 11.70
N ARG A 95 -7.62 -0.13 11.79
CA ARG A 95 -8.09 -1.00 10.70
C ARG A 95 -8.43 -0.25 9.41
N TYR A 96 -9.05 0.93 9.48
CA TYR A 96 -9.39 1.69 8.26
C TYR A 96 -8.15 2.16 7.51
N LEU A 97 -7.13 2.55 8.26
CA LEU A 97 -5.85 2.92 7.69
C LEU A 97 -5.11 1.70 7.12
N MET A 98 -5.30 0.52 7.72
CA MET A 98 -4.74 -0.73 7.18
C MET A 98 -5.40 -1.09 5.85
N ASN A 99 -6.74 -1.06 5.78
CA ASN A 99 -7.46 -1.26 4.53
C ASN A 99 -7.02 -0.25 3.46
N LEU A 100 -6.76 0.98 3.89
CA LEU A 100 -6.29 2.04 3.01
C LEU A 100 -4.90 1.73 2.43
N GLY A 101 -3.95 1.25 3.24
CA GLY A 101 -2.64 0.79 2.75
C GLY A 101 -2.73 -0.39 1.79
N LEU A 102 -3.60 -1.36 2.07
CA LEU A 102 -3.83 -2.51 1.19
C LEU A 102 -4.40 -2.08 -0.16
N ALA A 103 -5.39 -1.19 -0.14
CA ALA A 103 -5.96 -0.62 -1.35
C ALA A 103 -4.93 0.17 -2.17
N PHE A 104 -4.04 0.90 -1.52
CA PHE A 104 -2.96 1.63 -2.20
C PHE A 104 -2.03 0.67 -2.95
N MET A 105 -1.62 -0.42 -2.29
CA MET A 105 -0.79 -1.45 -2.90
C MET A 105 -1.50 -2.13 -4.07
N SER A 106 -2.80 -2.44 -3.93
CA SER A 106 -3.61 -3.00 -5.04
C SER A 106 -3.67 -2.05 -6.23
N CYS A 107 -3.95 -0.76 -6.00
CA CYS A 107 -3.95 0.27 -7.04
C CYS A 107 -2.64 0.30 -7.81
N ILE A 108 -1.50 0.36 -7.09
CA ILE A 108 -0.18 0.40 -7.74
C ILE A 108 0.03 -0.84 -8.59
N SER A 109 -0.24 -2.04 -8.04
CA SER A 109 -0.08 -3.31 -8.76
C SER A 109 -0.94 -3.35 -10.03
N ASN A 110 -2.22 -2.97 -9.92
CA ASN A 110 -3.16 -3.00 -11.04
C ASN A 110 -2.82 -1.97 -12.12
N LEU A 111 -2.38 -0.77 -11.73
CA LEU A 111 -1.95 0.26 -12.68
C LEU A 111 -0.69 -0.20 -13.41
N TYR A 112 0.26 -0.78 -12.69
CA TYR A 112 1.47 -1.36 -13.28
C TYR A 112 1.13 -2.44 -14.30
N GLU A 113 0.24 -3.38 -13.95
CA GLU A 113 -0.16 -4.46 -14.83
C GLU A 113 -0.90 -3.94 -16.07
N LYS A 114 -1.77 -2.92 -15.91
CA LYS A 114 -2.47 -2.29 -17.04
C LYS A 114 -1.51 -1.59 -18.02
N GLU A 115 -0.45 -0.97 -17.52
CA GLU A 115 0.52 -0.24 -18.37
C GLU A 115 1.51 -1.19 -19.06
N ASN A 116 2.01 -2.18 -18.32
CA ASN A 116 3.09 -3.07 -18.75
C ASN A 116 2.58 -4.40 -19.34
N GLY A 117 1.32 -4.75 -19.09
CA GLY A 117 0.71 -6.03 -19.50
C GLY A 117 1.17 -7.23 -18.66
N ARG A 118 1.86 -6.98 -17.54
CA ARG A 118 2.44 -7.96 -16.59
C ARG A 118 2.46 -7.36 -15.20
N SER A 119 2.29 -8.18 -14.17
CA SER A 119 2.47 -7.74 -12.79
C SER A 119 3.95 -7.50 -12.46
N VAL A 120 4.23 -6.74 -11.39
CA VAL A 120 5.60 -6.48 -10.89
C VAL A 120 6.33 -7.79 -10.58
N MET A 121 5.64 -8.77 -10.00
CA MET A 121 6.24 -10.06 -9.65
C MET A 121 6.59 -10.87 -10.91
N GLU A 122 5.75 -10.83 -11.94
CA GLU A 122 6.04 -11.49 -13.22
C GLU A 122 7.27 -10.89 -13.89
N GLU A 123 7.40 -9.56 -13.86
CA GLU A 123 8.58 -8.89 -14.38
C GLU A 123 9.84 -9.25 -13.61
N TRP A 124 9.79 -9.25 -12.29
CA TRP A 124 10.89 -9.72 -11.45
C TRP A 124 11.28 -11.17 -11.78
N THR A 125 10.29 -12.05 -11.94
CA THR A 125 10.49 -13.47 -12.25
C THR A 125 11.23 -13.63 -13.58
N LEU A 126 10.78 -12.92 -14.62
CA LEU A 126 11.43 -12.94 -15.94
C LEU A 126 12.85 -12.36 -15.91
N ASN A 127 13.08 -11.28 -15.15
CA ASN A 127 14.40 -10.67 -14.98
C ASN A 127 15.39 -11.58 -14.24
N ASN A 128 14.89 -12.57 -13.48
CA ASN A 128 15.69 -13.58 -12.79
C ASN A 128 15.66 -14.95 -13.50
N GLU A 129 15.32 -14.98 -14.80
CA GLU A 129 15.32 -16.18 -15.64
C GLU A 129 14.36 -17.29 -15.15
N LEU A 130 13.37 -16.93 -14.34
CA LEU A 130 12.34 -17.83 -13.86
C LEU A 130 11.15 -17.82 -14.85
N THR A 131 10.58 -19.01 -15.10
CA THR A 131 9.41 -19.14 -15.98
C THR A 131 8.12 -18.91 -15.20
N VAL A 132 7.28 -18.00 -15.69
CA VAL A 132 5.92 -17.81 -15.17
C VAL A 132 4.98 -18.79 -15.87
N TYR A 133 4.14 -19.48 -15.10
CA TYR A 133 3.13 -20.41 -15.62
C TYR A 133 1.73 -19.85 -15.40
N GLU A 134 0.80 -20.20 -16.30
CA GLU A 134 -0.63 -19.93 -16.16
C GLU A 134 -1.40 -21.24 -16.37
N GLU A 135 -2.51 -21.39 -15.64
CA GLU A 135 -3.41 -22.52 -15.84
C GLU A 135 -4.28 -22.26 -17.08
N ARG A 136 -4.18 -23.14 -18.08
CA ARG A 136 -5.01 -23.11 -19.29
C ARG A 136 -5.63 -24.48 -19.47
N LYS A 137 -6.96 -24.54 -19.36
CA LYS A 137 -7.76 -25.78 -19.51
C LYS A 137 -7.29 -26.91 -18.55
N GLY A 138 -6.88 -26.57 -17.32
CA GLY A 138 -6.41 -27.53 -16.33
C GLY A 138 -4.93 -27.92 -16.45
N GLU A 139 -4.18 -27.33 -17.38
CA GLU A 139 -2.74 -27.56 -17.54
C GLU A 139 -1.94 -26.31 -17.15
N LEU A 140 -0.85 -26.49 -16.40
CA LEU A 140 0.12 -25.44 -16.11
C LEU A 140 1.07 -25.27 -17.30
N LEU A 141 0.93 -24.18 -18.03
CA LEU A 141 1.71 -23.89 -19.23
C LEU A 141 2.45 -22.55 -19.08
N PRO A 142 3.62 -22.36 -19.72
CA PRO A 142 4.32 -21.07 -19.68
C PRO A 142 3.40 -19.93 -20.15
N LYS A 143 3.32 -18.86 -19.35
CA LYS A 143 2.50 -17.69 -19.64
C LYS A 143 3.06 -16.99 -20.87
N LEU A 144 2.21 -16.82 -21.88
CA LEU A 144 2.59 -16.18 -23.13
C LEU A 144 2.26 -14.70 -23.05
N TYR A 145 3.28 -13.86 -23.08
CA TYR A 145 3.09 -12.42 -23.08
C TYR A 145 3.10 -11.89 -24.52
N ARG A 146 2.23 -10.91 -24.81
CA ARG A 146 2.35 -10.15 -26.06
C ARG A 146 3.70 -9.44 -26.09
N ILE A 147 4.48 -9.69 -27.13
CA ILE A 147 5.67 -8.90 -27.45
C ILE A 147 5.14 -7.58 -28.04
N LYS A 148 5.48 -6.45 -27.41
CA LYS A 148 5.19 -5.11 -27.96
C LYS A 148 6.22 -4.77 -29.05
#